data_AF-A0A453Q8R3-F1
#
_entry.id   AF-A0A453Q8R3-F1
#
_cell.length_a   1.000
_cell.length_b   1.000
_cell.length_c   1.000
_cell.angle_alpha   90.00
_cell.angle_beta   90.00
_cell.angle_gamma   90.00
#
_symmetry.space_group_name_H-M   'P 1'
#
loop_
_entity.id
_entity.type
_entity.pdbx_description
1 polymer ?
#
loop_
_entity_poly.entity_id
_entity_poly.type
_entity_poly.pdbx_seq_one_letter_code
_entity_poly.pdbx_strand_id
1 'polypeptide(L)'
;GAGPGGGEPSSTPAPASGGRRILRTQTAGNLGESIFDSEVVPSSLVEIAPILRVANEVEASNPRVAYLCRFYAFEKAHRLDPTSSGRGVRQFKTALLQRLERENDPTLKGRVKQSDAREMQSFYQHYYKKYIQALQNAADKADRAQLTKAYQTAAVLFEVLKAVNVSQKIEVDQILETHNQVEEKKKLYLPYNILPLDPDSAANQAIMRYPEKDNVSNQREHLILLLANVHIREMSKPDQQSKLDDHALDIVMKKLFKNYKRWCKYLGRKSSLW
;
A
#
# COMPACT_ATOMS: atom_id res chain seq x y z
N GLY A 1 -58.85 68.61 1.59
CA GLY A 1 -59.44 67.28 1.37
C GLY A 1 -58.55 66.49 0.44
N ALA A 2 -58.29 65.24 0.80
CA ALA A 2 -57.70 64.14 0.00
C ALA A 2 -56.24 64.25 -0.50
N GLY A 3 -55.36 63.50 0.19
CA GLY A 3 -54.65 62.34 -0.41
C GLY A 3 -53.27 62.55 -1.06
N PRO A 4 -52.38 61.52 -1.01
CA PRO A 4 -50.92 61.68 -0.87
C PRO A 4 -50.11 61.13 -2.06
N GLY A 5 -48.79 61.38 -2.08
CA GLY A 5 -47.86 60.72 -3.01
C GLY A 5 -46.42 60.96 -2.59
N GLY A 6 -45.79 59.93 -2.01
CA GLY A 6 -44.46 59.99 -1.39
C GLY A 6 -43.29 59.92 -2.38
N GLY A 7 -42.10 60.19 -1.84
CA GLY A 7 -40.83 60.07 -2.54
C GLY A 7 -39.68 60.66 -1.72
N GLU A 8 -39.21 59.94 -0.70
CA GLU A 8 -37.88 60.17 -0.11
C GLU A 8 -36.79 59.62 -1.05
N PRO A 9 -35.67 60.32 -1.28
CA PRO A 9 -34.44 59.70 -1.72
C PRO A 9 -33.53 59.47 -0.51
N SER A 10 -33.38 58.20 -0.12
CA SER A 10 -32.43 57.79 0.90
C SER A 10 -30.99 57.81 0.34
N SER A 11 -30.17 58.61 0.98
CA SER A 11 -28.72 58.73 0.78
C SER A 11 -28.00 57.50 1.33
N THR A 12 -27.32 56.74 0.46
CA THR A 12 -26.34 55.70 0.82
C THR A 12 -24.92 56.29 0.85
N PRO A 13 -24.17 56.17 1.95
CA PRO A 13 -22.73 56.40 1.93
C PRO A 13 -21.96 55.11 1.59
N ALA A 14 -20.85 55.27 0.87
CA ALA A 14 -19.96 54.21 0.42
C ALA A 14 -19.36 53.38 1.57
N PRO A 15 -19.13 52.05 1.38
CA PRO A 15 -18.41 51.26 2.36
C PRO A 15 -16.90 51.40 2.18
N ALA A 16 -16.23 51.69 3.29
CA ALA A 16 -14.78 51.74 3.43
C ALA A 16 -14.10 50.42 3.05
N SER A 17 -12.97 50.52 2.35
CA SER A 17 -12.06 49.44 2.01
C SER A 17 -11.39 48.88 3.28
N GLY A 18 -12.04 47.93 3.94
CA GLY A 18 -11.46 47.13 5.01
C GLY A 18 -10.49 46.09 4.44
N GLY A 19 -9.19 46.39 4.47
CA GLY A 19 -8.14 45.41 4.20
C GLY A 19 -8.33 44.18 5.10
N ARG A 20 -8.65 43.02 4.50
CA ARG A 20 -8.70 41.74 5.19
C ARG A 20 -7.30 41.44 5.74
N ARG A 21 -7.08 41.77 7.00
CA ARG A 21 -5.99 41.26 7.81
C ARG A 21 -6.08 39.74 7.79
N ILE A 22 -5.17 39.10 7.07
CA ILE A 22 -5.00 37.64 7.11
C ILE A 22 -4.59 37.32 8.55
N LEU A 23 -5.54 36.89 9.38
CA LEU A 23 -5.19 36.28 10.65
C LEU A 23 -4.47 34.97 10.33
N ARG A 24 -3.17 34.93 10.64
CA ARG A 24 -2.41 33.68 10.74
C ARG A 24 -3.14 32.76 11.71
N THR A 25 -3.74 31.71 11.19
CA THR A 25 -4.23 30.58 11.99
C THR A 25 -3.03 30.01 12.73
N GLN A 26 -3.00 30.18 14.05
CA GLN A 26 -2.07 29.46 14.91
C GLN A 26 -2.56 28.03 15.04
N THR A 27 -2.02 27.13 14.21
CA THR A 27 -2.29 25.69 14.30
C THR A 27 -1.19 25.00 15.12
N ALA A 28 -1.03 25.42 16.38
CA ALA A 28 0.03 24.92 17.28
C ALA A 28 -0.48 24.01 18.41
N GLY A 29 -1.79 23.71 18.49
CA GLY A 29 -2.34 22.79 19.48
C GLY A 29 -3.22 21.74 18.80
N ASN A 30 -2.98 20.46 19.07
CA ASN A 30 -3.75 19.27 18.66
C ASN A 30 -3.50 18.59 17.29
N LEU A 31 -2.44 18.91 16.55
CA LEU A 31 -2.07 18.17 15.32
C LEU A 31 -1.19 16.92 15.57
N GLY A 32 -0.99 16.52 16.82
CA GLY A 32 0.13 15.64 17.21
C GLY A 32 -0.04 14.14 17.00
N GLU A 33 -1.26 13.61 16.98
CA GLU A 33 -1.48 12.15 17.01
C GLU A 33 -2.09 11.58 15.72
N SER A 34 -3.01 12.29 15.05
CA SER A 34 -3.72 11.78 13.86
C SER A 34 -2.98 11.91 12.53
N ILE A 35 -1.86 12.65 12.46
CA ILE A 35 -1.06 12.80 11.21
C ILE A 35 -0.27 11.53 10.90
N PHE A 36 -0.11 10.63 11.86
CA PHE A 36 0.80 9.49 11.76
C PHE A 36 0.11 8.13 11.63
N ASP A 37 -1.23 8.12 11.58
CA ASP A 37 -1.95 7.00 10.99
C ASP A 37 -1.53 6.91 9.52
N SER A 38 -1.30 5.69 9.05
CA SER A 38 -0.56 5.35 7.81
C SER A 38 -1.15 5.90 6.48
N GLU A 39 -2.06 6.87 6.55
CA GLU A 39 -2.84 7.45 5.45
C GLU A 39 -2.44 8.88 5.08
N VAL A 40 -1.56 9.56 5.82
CA VAL A 40 -1.16 10.96 5.54
C VAL A 40 0.30 11.09 5.10
N VAL A 41 0.80 10.15 4.31
CA VAL A 41 2.12 10.28 3.67
C VAL A 41 1.99 11.11 2.39
N PRO A 42 2.74 12.23 2.22
CA PRO A 42 2.72 13.00 0.99
C PRO A 42 3.01 12.15 -0.25
N SER A 43 2.40 12.48 -1.39
CA SER A 43 2.54 11.70 -2.64
C SER A 43 3.98 11.59 -3.15
N SER A 44 4.84 12.54 -2.81
CA SER A 44 6.28 12.50 -3.12
C SER A 44 7.08 11.52 -2.24
N LEU A 45 6.47 11.00 -1.17
CA LEU A 45 7.11 10.13 -0.18
C LEU A 45 6.41 8.77 -0.05
N VAL A 46 5.64 8.34 -1.04
CA VAL A 46 4.88 7.06 -0.99
C VAL A 46 5.75 5.86 -0.62
N GLU A 47 7.04 5.89 -0.99
CA GLU A 47 8.01 4.84 -0.66
C GLU A 47 8.28 4.65 0.85
N ILE A 48 8.04 5.65 1.69
CA ILE A 48 8.26 5.54 3.15
C ILE A 48 7.03 4.96 3.87
N ALA A 49 5.86 4.95 3.23
CA ALA A 49 4.61 4.50 3.85
C ALA A 49 4.67 3.03 4.34
N PRO A 50 5.25 2.06 3.59
CA PRO A 50 5.42 0.70 4.09
C PRO A 50 6.31 0.65 5.34
N ILE A 51 7.32 1.51 5.44
CA ILE A 51 8.25 1.55 6.58
C ILE A 51 7.52 2.01 7.85
N LEU A 52 6.71 3.07 7.74
CA LEU A 52 5.94 3.59 8.86
C LEU A 52 4.85 2.61 9.31
N ARG A 53 4.20 1.93 8.36
CA ARG A 53 3.21 0.89 8.68
C ARG A 53 3.86 -0.23 9.48
N VAL A 54 5.02 -0.73 9.04
CA VAL A 54 5.79 -1.75 9.78
C VAL A 54 6.22 -1.23 11.15
N ALA A 55 6.66 0.02 11.25
CA ALA A 55 7.05 0.62 12.52
C ALA A 55 5.91 0.60 13.55
N ASN A 56 4.68 0.93 13.13
CA ASN A 56 3.50 0.88 13.99
C ASN A 56 3.12 -0.56 14.38
N GLU A 57 3.30 -1.54 13.49
CA GLU A 57 3.05 -2.95 13.80
C GLU A 57 4.03 -3.52 14.84
N VAL A 58 5.31 -3.14 14.75
CA VAL A 58 6.35 -3.66 15.65
C VAL A 58 6.44 -2.90 16.97
N GLU A 59 5.83 -1.71 17.07
CA GLU A 59 5.82 -0.86 18.27
C GLU A 59 5.35 -1.62 19.52
N ALA A 60 4.30 -2.43 19.40
CA ALA A 60 3.79 -3.24 20.50
C ALA A 60 4.76 -4.36 20.95
N SER A 61 5.62 -4.83 20.04
CA SER A 61 6.56 -5.93 20.32
C SER A 61 7.92 -5.43 20.82
N ASN A 62 8.49 -4.43 20.15
CA ASN A 62 9.73 -3.78 20.57
C ASN A 62 9.68 -2.28 20.18
N PRO A 63 9.45 -1.38 21.15
CA PRO A 63 9.41 0.06 20.92
C PRO A 63 10.71 0.65 20.35
N ARG A 64 11.88 0.07 20.70
CA ARG A 64 13.18 0.55 20.20
C ARG A 64 13.35 0.24 18.71
N VAL A 65 12.92 -0.93 18.27
CA VAL A 65 12.93 -1.30 16.85
C VAL A 65 11.99 -0.41 16.04
N ALA A 66 10.79 -0.10 16.57
CA ALA A 66 9.86 0.83 15.96
C ALA A 66 10.47 2.23 15.79
N TYR A 67 11.13 2.74 16.83
CA TYR A 67 11.87 4.00 16.78
C TYR A 67 12.93 4.01 15.67
N LEU A 68 13.75 2.95 15.57
CA LEU A 68 14.77 2.83 14.53
C LEU A 68 14.16 2.80 13.12
N CYS A 69 13.02 2.13 12.94
CA CYS A 69 12.29 2.14 11.67
C CYS A 69 11.77 3.54 11.31
N ARG A 70 11.24 4.29 12.28
CA ARG A 70 10.79 5.69 12.08
C ARG A 70 11.96 6.61 11.77
N PHE A 71 13.09 6.44 12.44
CA PHE A 71 14.31 7.19 12.18
C PHE A 71 14.82 6.94 10.76
N TYR A 72 14.86 5.69 10.33
CA TYR A 72 15.23 5.34 8.95
C TYR A 72 14.24 5.92 7.92
N ALA A 73 12.94 5.89 8.20
CA ALA A 73 11.93 6.52 7.35
C ALA A 73 12.17 8.03 7.20
N PHE A 74 12.57 8.72 8.28
CA PHE A 74 12.93 10.13 8.24
C PHE A 74 14.17 10.39 7.38
N GLU A 75 15.24 9.61 7.54
CA GLU A 75 16.44 9.73 6.70
C GLU A 75 16.11 9.49 5.22
N LYS A 76 15.34 8.44 4.92
CA LYS A 76 14.92 8.11 3.55
C LYS A 76 14.08 9.24 2.96
N ALA A 77 13.16 9.82 3.73
CA ALA A 77 12.39 10.99 3.31
C ALA A 77 13.29 12.21 3.03
N HIS A 78 14.38 12.39 3.78
CA HIS A 78 15.35 13.45 3.53
C HIS A 78 16.15 13.21 2.24
N ARG A 79 16.54 11.97 1.95
CA ARG A 79 17.21 11.61 0.69
C ARG A 79 16.31 11.78 -0.54
N LEU A 80 15.02 11.47 -0.42
CA LEU A 80 14.06 11.59 -1.51
C LEU A 80 13.73 13.05 -1.89
N ASP A 81 13.60 13.93 -0.90
CA ASP A 81 13.36 15.37 -1.16
C ASP A 81 14.17 16.24 -0.19
N PRO A 82 15.46 16.48 -0.47
CA PRO A 82 16.33 17.27 0.40
C PRO A 82 15.78 18.69 0.62
N THR A 83 15.18 19.27 -0.43
CA THR A 83 14.62 20.63 -0.42
C THR A 83 13.29 20.77 0.30
N SER A 84 12.62 19.64 0.63
CA SER A 84 11.27 19.62 1.20
C SER A 84 10.26 20.44 0.40
N SER A 85 10.36 20.39 -0.93
CA SER A 85 9.58 21.18 -1.88
C SER A 85 8.18 20.61 -2.14
N GLY A 86 7.95 19.33 -1.83
CA GLY A 86 6.65 18.70 -1.99
C GLY A 86 5.58 19.28 -1.05
N ARG A 87 4.32 19.31 -1.51
CA ARG A 87 3.17 19.76 -0.71
C ARG A 87 3.10 18.95 0.60
N GLY A 88 3.15 19.64 1.74
CA GLY A 88 3.04 19.02 3.06
C GLY A 88 4.29 18.28 3.54
N VAL A 89 5.33 18.12 2.71
CA VAL A 89 6.55 17.35 3.05
C VAL A 89 7.29 17.98 4.23
N ARG A 90 7.45 19.30 4.25
CA ARG A 90 8.11 20.00 5.36
C ARG A 90 7.36 19.84 6.68
N GLN A 91 6.03 19.92 6.64
CA GLN A 91 5.19 19.72 7.83
C GLN A 91 5.32 18.28 8.33
N PHE A 92 5.22 17.32 7.42
CA PHE A 92 5.39 15.90 7.71
C PHE A 92 6.76 15.60 8.35
N LYS A 93 7.86 16.06 7.74
CA LYS A 93 9.22 15.86 8.28
C LYS A 93 9.41 16.50 9.65
N THR A 94 8.91 17.72 9.83
CA THR A 94 9.00 18.44 11.11
C THR A 94 8.24 17.68 12.20
N ALA A 95 7.03 17.22 11.90
CA ALA A 95 6.22 16.46 12.84
C ALA A 95 6.87 15.11 13.17
N LEU A 96 7.41 14.40 12.17
CA LEU A 96 8.10 13.13 12.37
C LEU A 96 9.35 13.29 13.24
N LEU A 97 10.12 14.36 13.02
CA LEU A 97 11.30 14.68 13.84
C LEU A 97 10.92 14.96 15.31
N GLN A 98 9.89 15.79 15.55
CA GLN A 98 9.41 16.07 16.91
C GLN A 98 8.95 14.80 17.64
N ARG A 99 8.32 13.88 16.92
CA ARG A 99 7.92 12.58 17.47
C ARG A 99 9.14 11.73 17.82
N LEU A 100 10.14 11.67 16.94
CA LEU A 100 11.39 10.96 17.20
C LEU A 100 12.10 11.52 18.43
N GLU A 101 12.17 12.84 18.59
CA GLU A 101 12.78 13.47 19.78
C GLU A 101 12.06 13.05 21.08
N ARG A 102 10.73 13.00 21.06
CA ARG A 102 9.92 12.57 22.22
C ARG A 102 10.09 11.08 22.55
N GLU A 103 10.18 10.22 21.54
CA GLU A 103 10.25 8.77 21.69
C GLU A 103 11.68 8.24 21.95
N ASN A 104 12.73 9.04 21.68
CA ASN A 104 14.11 8.57 21.78
C ASN A 104 14.49 8.17 23.21
N ASP A 105 14.32 9.04 24.19
CA ASP A 105 14.71 8.79 25.58
C ASP A 105 13.97 7.61 26.24
N PRO A 106 12.63 7.47 26.13
CA PRO A 106 11.94 6.31 26.72
C PRO A 106 12.33 4.99 26.04
N THR A 107 12.54 4.99 24.71
CA THR A 107 12.96 3.77 24.00
C THR A 107 14.41 3.39 24.30
N LEU A 108 15.30 4.38 24.52
CA LEU A 108 16.67 4.14 24.97
C LEU A 108 16.73 3.55 26.38
N LYS A 109 15.86 4.00 27.30
CA LYS A 109 15.79 3.46 28.67
C LYS A 109 15.26 2.03 28.71
N GLY A 110 14.37 1.67 27.79
CA GLY A 110 13.83 0.30 27.64
C GLY A 110 14.74 -0.66 26.88
N ARG A 111 15.94 -0.24 26.48
CA ARG A 111 16.83 -0.99 25.59
C ARG A 111 17.35 -2.27 26.27
N VAL A 112 17.17 -3.41 25.62
CA VAL A 112 17.61 -4.71 26.16
C VAL A 112 19.05 -5.04 25.77
N LYS A 113 19.51 -4.56 24.60
CA LYS A 113 20.86 -4.84 24.08
C LYS A 113 21.81 -3.65 24.23
N GLN A 114 23.09 -3.89 24.00
CA GLN A 114 24.15 -2.89 24.16
C GLN A 114 24.24 -1.88 23.01
N SER A 115 23.75 -2.25 21.82
CA SER A 115 23.68 -1.39 20.64
C SER A 115 22.38 -1.59 19.86
N ASP A 116 21.97 -0.55 19.14
CA ASP A 116 20.78 -0.57 18.30
C ASP A 116 20.88 -1.61 17.18
N ALA A 117 22.07 -1.80 16.58
CA ALA A 117 22.27 -2.85 15.58
C ALA A 117 22.00 -4.24 16.16
N ARG A 118 22.51 -4.55 17.36
CA ARG A 118 22.32 -5.88 17.98
C ARG A 118 20.87 -6.12 18.37
N GLU A 119 20.15 -5.09 18.76
CA GLU A 119 18.71 -5.20 19.05
C GLU A 119 17.91 -5.49 17.79
N MET A 120 18.20 -4.76 16.70
CA MET A 120 17.57 -5.00 15.40
C MET A 120 17.89 -6.40 14.86
N GLN A 121 19.14 -6.87 14.99
CA GLN A 121 19.54 -8.23 14.59
C GLN A 121 18.78 -9.30 15.38
N SER A 122 18.73 -9.16 16.71
CA SER A 122 18.05 -10.12 17.59
C SER A 122 16.56 -10.17 17.27
N PHE A 123 15.94 -9.01 17.04
CA PHE A 123 14.53 -8.91 16.67
C PHE A 123 14.26 -9.54 15.29
N TYR A 124 15.09 -9.26 14.29
CA TYR A 124 14.95 -9.85 12.96
C TYR A 124 15.04 -11.37 12.99
N GLN A 125 16.00 -11.93 13.72
CA GLN A 125 16.14 -13.39 13.89
C GLN A 125 14.92 -14.00 14.58
N HIS A 126 14.41 -13.34 15.64
CA HIS A 126 13.20 -13.79 16.33
C HIS A 126 11.98 -13.74 15.41
N TYR A 127 11.81 -12.65 14.67
CA TYR A 127 10.72 -12.47 13.71
C TYR A 127 10.76 -13.54 12.61
N TYR A 128 11.94 -13.81 12.05
CA TYR A 128 12.14 -14.83 11.03
C TYR A 128 11.70 -16.22 11.50
N LYS A 129 12.14 -16.64 12.69
CA LYS A 129 11.77 -17.93 13.28
C LYS A 129 10.27 -18.01 13.59
N LYS A 130 9.69 -16.94 14.14
CA LYS A 130 8.29 -16.92 14.59
C LYS A 130 7.29 -16.86 13.44
N TYR A 131 7.57 -16.06 12.42
CA TYR A 131 6.64 -15.83 11.31
C TYR A 131 7.03 -16.62 10.08
N ILE A 132 8.23 -16.44 9.55
CA ILE A 132 8.60 -17.04 8.25
C ILE A 132 8.78 -18.57 8.37
N GLN A 133 9.53 -19.05 9.37
CA GLN A 133 9.75 -20.49 9.54
C GLN A 133 8.46 -21.23 9.95
N ALA A 134 7.64 -20.62 10.83
CA ALA A 134 6.37 -21.21 11.23
C ALA A 134 5.37 -21.28 10.08
N LEU A 135 5.23 -20.20 9.30
CA LEU A 135 4.32 -20.16 8.15
C LEU A 135 4.81 -21.02 6.97
N GLN A 136 6.11 -21.23 6.84
CA GLN A 136 6.65 -22.16 5.84
C GLN A 136 6.29 -23.62 6.16
N ASN A 137 6.18 -23.95 7.45
CA ASN A 137 5.80 -25.28 7.91
C ASN A 137 4.27 -25.48 7.95
N ALA A 138 3.50 -24.39 8.07
CA ALA A 138 2.04 -24.40 8.01
C ALA A 138 1.58 -24.40 6.53
N ALA A 139 1.26 -25.57 6.00
CA ALA A 139 0.95 -25.79 4.58
C ALA A 139 -0.44 -25.28 4.12
N ASP A 140 -1.08 -24.36 4.86
CA ASP A 140 -2.46 -23.94 4.60
C ASP A 140 -2.56 -22.72 3.69
N LYS A 141 -3.50 -22.78 2.73
CA LYS A 141 -3.72 -21.74 1.71
C LYS A 141 -4.12 -20.38 2.28
N ALA A 142 -4.71 -20.34 3.48
CA ALA A 142 -5.10 -19.11 4.18
C ALA A 142 -3.87 -18.31 4.67
N ASP A 143 -2.77 -18.99 4.93
CA ASP A 143 -1.55 -18.40 5.48
C ASP A 143 -0.68 -17.75 4.40
N ARG A 144 -1.00 -17.93 3.11
CA ARG A 144 -0.22 -17.35 2.00
C ARG A 144 -0.29 -15.82 1.96
N ALA A 145 -1.44 -15.24 2.31
CA ALA A 145 -1.59 -13.78 2.43
C ALA A 145 -0.78 -13.24 3.62
N GLN A 146 -0.81 -13.96 4.75
CA GLN A 146 -0.02 -13.62 5.94
C GLN A 146 1.48 -13.76 5.68
N LEU A 147 1.88 -14.79 4.93
CA LEU A 147 3.26 -15.03 4.51
C LEU A 147 3.76 -13.92 3.59
N THR A 148 2.95 -13.50 2.62
CA THR A 148 3.26 -12.37 1.74
C THR A 148 3.46 -11.08 2.55
N LYS A 149 2.57 -10.82 3.52
CA LYS A 149 2.72 -9.69 4.45
C LYS A 149 4.00 -9.81 5.28
N ALA A 150 4.28 -10.98 5.84
CA ALA A 150 5.47 -11.24 6.64
C ALA A 150 6.76 -11.03 5.83
N TYR A 151 6.78 -11.41 4.55
CA TYR A 151 7.89 -11.15 3.64
C TYR A 151 8.07 -9.65 3.36
N GLN A 152 6.98 -8.91 3.17
CA GLN A 152 7.03 -7.45 3.01
C GLN A 152 7.60 -6.78 4.27
N THR A 153 7.11 -7.18 5.45
CA THR A 153 7.60 -6.68 6.74
C THR A 153 9.08 -7.02 6.95
N ALA A 154 9.49 -8.26 6.66
CA ALA A 154 10.88 -8.69 6.76
C ALA A 154 11.81 -7.90 5.82
N ALA A 155 11.36 -7.59 4.59
CA ALA A 155 12.15 -6.80 3.65
C ALA A 155 12.42 -5.37 4.19
N VAL A 156 11.40 -4.73 4.76
CA VAL A 156 11.54 -3.42 5.41
C VAL A 156 12.50 -3.49 6.61
N LEU A 157 12.32 -4.48 7.49
CA LEU A 157 13.19 -4.65 8.67
C LEU A 157 14.65 -4.88 8.27
N PHE A 158 14.89 -5.64 7.20
CA PHE A 158 16.23 -5.87 6.68
C PHE A 158 16.85 -4.60 6.08
N GLU A 159 16.07 -3.79 5.37
CA GLU A 159 16.53 -2.49 4.86
C GLU A 159 16.97 -1.55 5.99
N VAL A 160 16.16 -1.47 7.06
CA VAL A 160 16.49 -0.70 8.27
C VAL A 160 17.75 -1.25 8.94
N LEU A 161 17.84 -2.58 9.09
CA LEU A 161 19.00 -3.24 9.67
C LEU A 161 20.28 -2.91 8.89
N LYS A 162 20.24 -2.96 7.55
CA LYS A 162 21.38 -2.61 6.70
C LYS A 162 21.84 -1.16 6.94
N ALA A 163 20.89 -0.23 7.05
CA ALA A 163 21.21 1.18 7.30
C ALA A 163 21.83 1.44 8.68
N VAL A 164 21.28 0.82 9.74
CA VAL A 164 21.82 0.90 11.11
C VAL A 164 23.20 0.25 11.17
N ASN A 165 23.40 -0.83 10.43
CA ASN A 165 24.65 -1.55 10.41
C ASN A 165 25.78 -0.81 9.68
N VAL A 166 25.48 -0.19 8.54
CA VAL A 166 26.44 0.69 7.84
C VAL A 166 26.90 1.83 8.75
N SER A 167 26.01 2.34 9.59
CA SER A 167 26.32 3.40 10.56
C SER A 167 27.17 2.92 11.74
N GLN A 168 27.15 1.62 12.09
CA GLN A 168 27.84 1.04 13.25
C GLN A 168 29.01 0.10 12.90
N LYS A 169 29.28 -0.16 11.61
CA LYS A 169 30.40 -0.97 11.08
C LYS A 169 30.51 -2.38 11.68
N ILE A 170 29.39 -3.10 11.83
CA ILE A 170 29.39 -4.50 12.30
C ILE A 170 29.22 -5.43 11.08
N GLU A 171 29.90 -6.57 11.02
CA GLU A 171 29.71 -7.56 9.94
C GLU A 171 28.44 -8.38 10.18
N VAL A 172 27.64 -8.59 9.14
CA VAL A 172 26.29 -9.19 9.25
C VAL A 172 26.04 -10.21 8.14
N ASP A 173 27.04 -11.04 7.88
CA ASP A 173 27.03 -11.98 6.75
C ASP A 173 25.95 -13.07 6.89
N GLN A 174 25.77 -13.60 8.11
CA GLN A 174 24.77 -14.65 8.36
C GLN A 174 23.31 -14.18 8.16
N ILE A 175 23.03 -12.89 8.35
CA ILE A 175 21.68 -12.34 8.18
C ILE A 175 21.43 -11.95 6.72
N LEU A 176 22.47 -11.53 6.01
CA LEU A 176 22.40 -11.28 4.57
C LEU A 176 22.06 -12.55 3.80
N GLU A 177 22.65 -13.68 4.19
CA GLU A 177 22.37 -14.98 3.56
C GLU A 177 20.95 -15.49 3.83
N THR A 178 20.47 -15.37 5.07
CA THR A 178 19.07 -15.72 5.39
C THR A 178 18.07 -14.80 4.69
N HIS A 179 18.40 -13.51 4.51
CA HIS A 179 17.56 -12.60 3.73
C HIS A 179 17.57 -12.91 2.24
N ASN A 180 18.69 -13.33 1.66
CA ASN A 180 18.75 -13.75 0.26
C ASN A 180 17.83 -14.95 0.00
N GLN A 181 17.81 -15.94 0.90
CA GLN A 181 16.88 -17.07 0.80
C GLN A 181 15.40 -16.63 0.88
N VAL A 182 15.12 -15.61 1.69
CA VAL A 182 13.78 -15.00 1.81
C VAL A 182 13.38 -14.28 0.54
N GLU A 183 14.28 -13.50 -0.06
CA GLU A 183 14.03 -12.78 -1.32
C GLU A 183 13.89 -13.74 -2.51
N GLU A 184 14.69 -14.81 -2.58
CA GLU A 184 14.52 -15.87 -3.57
C GLU A 184 13.16 -16.54 -3.45
N LYS A 185 12.75 -16.91 -2.23
CA LYS A 185 11.42 -17.47 -1.99
C LYS A 185 10.32 -16.45 -2.29
N LYS A 186 10.49 -15.18 -1.97
CA LYS A 186 9.50 -14.14 -2.27
C LYS A 186 9.23 -13.98 -3.76
N LYS A 187 10.23 -14.15 -4.62
CA LYS A 187 10.05 -14.16 -6.09
C LYS A 187 9.07 -15.26 -6.55
N LEU A 188 8.93 -16.32 -5.77
CA LEU A 188 7.99 -17.42 -6.00
C LEU A 188 6.53 -17.06 -5.61
N TYR A 189 6.36 -16.11 -4.69
CA TYR A 189 5.08 -15.72 -4.11
C TYR A 189 4.68 -14.31 -4.58
N LEU A 190 4.51 -14.13 -5.90
CA LEU A 190 4.01 -12.88 -6.45
C LEU A 190 2.51 -12.70 -6.13
N PRO A 191 2.08 -11.53 -5.59
CA PRO A 191 0.71 -11.29 -5.13
C PRO A 191 -0.40 -11.43 -6.19
N TYR A 192 -0.05 -11.43 -7.47
CA TYR A 192 -1.00 -11.29 -8.56
C TYR A 192 -1.11 -12.53 -9.47
N ASN A 193 -0.51 -13.66 -9.11
CA ASN A 193 -0.77 -14.91 -9.82
C ASN A 193 -2.17 -15.45 -9.49
N ILE A 194 -3.15 -15.18 -10.36
CA ILE A 194 -4.51 -15.74 -10.33
C ILE A 194 -4.51 -17.28 -10.46
N LEU A 195 -3.37 -17.87 -10.83
CA LEU A 195 -3.17 -19.32 -10.86
C LEU A 195 -2.33 -19.77 -9.65
N PRO A 196 -2.89 -20.58 -8.74
CA PRO A 196 -2.13 -21.22 -7.68
C PRO A 196 -1.33 -22.37 -8.29
N LEU A 197 -0.19 -22.06 -8.89
CA LEU A 197 0.73 -23.07 -9.36
C LEU A 197 1.81 -23.31 -8.30
N ASP A 198 2.10 -24.58 -8.09
CA ASP A 198 3.18 -25.03 -7.24
C ASP A 198 4.51 -24.37 -7.67
N PRO A 199 5.43 -24.13 -6.71
CA PRO A 199 6.74 -23.52 -6.93
C PRO A 199 7.48 -24.01 -8.18
N ASP A 200 7.46 -25.32 -8.40
CA ASP A 200 8.23 -25.97 -9.46
C ASP A 200 7.55 -25.90 -10.84
N SER A 201 6.25 -25.59 -10.86
CA SER A 201 5.45 -25.54 -12.09
C SER A 201 5.38 -24.14 -12.71
N ALA A 202 5.58 -23.07 -11.92
CA ALA A 202 5.48 -21.69 -12.39
C ALA A 202 6.66 -21.28 -13.31
N ALA A 203 7.86 -21.79 -13.08
CA ALA A 203 9.05 -21.44 -13.86
C ALA A 203 9.02 -22.00 -15.31
N ASN A 204 8.27 -23.08 -15.54
CA ASN A 204 8.30 -23.83 -16.80
C ASN A 204 7.11 -23.53 -17.73
N GLN A 205 6.19 -22.65 -17.34
CA GLN A 205 5.03 -22.29 -18.19
C GLN A 205 5.28 -20.99 -18.95
N ALA A 206 5.12 -21.02 -20.28
CA ALA A 206 5.33 -19.86 -21.16
C ALA A 206 4.46 -18.64 -20.78
N ILE A 207 3.31 -18.86 -20.15
CA ILE A 207 2.38 -17.82 -19.70
C ILE A 207 3.00 -16.93 -18.59
N MET A 208 3.95 -17.47 -17.82
CA MET A 208 4.68 -16.76 -16.76
C MET A 208 5.87 -15.93 -17.26
N ARG A 209 6.24 -16.05 -18.54
CA ARG A 209 7.35 -15.28 -19.13
C ARG A 209 6.94 -13.87 -19.57
N TYR A 210 5.65 -13.59 -19.64
CA TYR A 210 5.13 -12.27 -20.00
C TYR A 210 4.80 -11.47 -18.74
N PRO A 211 5.10 -10.16 -18.71
CA PRO A 211 4.59 -9.28 -17.68
C PRO A 211 3.07 -9.43 -17.57
N GLU A 212 2.56 -9.54 -16.35
CA GLU A 212 1.13 -9.82 -16.13
C GLU A 212 0.21 -8.75 -16.73
N LYS A 213 0.68 -7.50 -16.81
CA LYS A 213 -0.03 -6.42 -17.53
C LYS A 213 -0.30 -6.78 -19.00
N ASP A 214 0.65 -7.44 -19.64
CA ASP A 214 0.54 -7.85 -21.03
C ASP A 214 -0.36 -9.09 -21.15
N ASN A 215 -0.29 -10.01 -20.19
CA ASN A 215 -1.19 -11.16 -20.13
C ASN A 215 -2.66 -10.74 -19.90
N VAL A 216 -2.91 -9.82 -18.97
CA VAL A 216 -4.25 -9.26 -18.71
C VAL A 216 -4.75 -8.48 -19.93
N SER A 217 -3.88 -7.71 -20.59
CA SER A 217 -4.22 -7.00 -21.82
C SER A 217 -4.58 -7.97 -22.95
N ASN A 218 -3.79 -9.03 -23.16
CA ASN A 218 -4.08 -10.07 -24.14
C ASN A 218 -5.38 -10.84 -23.83
N GLN A 219 -5.62 -11.16 -22.56
CA GLN A 219 -6.88 -11.81 -22.15
C GLN A 219 -8.08 -10.89 -22.35
N ARG A 220 -7.93 -9.60 -22.06
CA ARG A 220 -8.96 -8.59 -22.34
C ARG A 220 -9.24 -8.47 -23.83
N GLU A 221 -8.22 -8.42 -24.68
CA GLU A 221 -8.37 -8.39 -26.13
C GLU A 221 -9.06 -9.65 -26.67
N HIS A 222 -8.66 -10.83 -26.18
CA HIS A 222 -9.30 -12.09 -26.54
C HIS A 222 -10.79 -12.13 -26.14
N LEU A 223 -11.13 -11.61 -24.96
CA LEU A 223 -12.53 -11.50 -24.52
C LEU A 223 -13.34 -10.56 -25.41
N ILE A 224 -12.76 -9.42 -25.82
CA ILE A 224 -13.40 -8.47 -26.74
C ILE A 224 -13.67 -9.13 -28.09
N LEU A 225 -12.70 -9.87 -28.64
CA LEU A 225 -12.86 -10.59 -29.91
C LEU A 225 -13.95 -11.67 -29.81
N LEU A 226 -13.98 -12.43 -28.72
CA LEU A 226 -14.97 -13.48 -28.52
C LEU A 226 -16.39 -12.91 -28.40
N LEU A 227 -16.52 -11.75 -27.76
CA LEU A 227 -17.77 -11.02 -27.63
C LEU A 227 -18.26 -10.45 -28.97
N ALA A 228 -17.36 -9.81 -29.73
CA ALA A 228 -17.67 -9.32 -31.07
C ALA A 228 -18.10 -10.47 -32.00
N ASN A 229 -17.40 -11.60 -31.95
CA ASN A 229 -17.73 -12.78 -32.75
C ASN A 229 -19.11 -13.38 -32.42
N VAL A 230 -19.50 -13.43 -31.14
CA VAL A 230 -20.84 -13.89 -30.74
C VAL A 230 -21.89 -12.87 -31.15
N HIS A 231 -21.62 -11.58 -30.93
CA HIS A 231 -22.54 -10.50 -31.27
C HIS A 231 -22.85 -10.46 -32.78
N ILE A 232 -21.85 -10.58 -33.65
CA ILE A 232 -22.02 -10.64 -35.12
C ILE A 232 -22.83 -11.87 -35.55
N ARG A 233 -22.70 -12.99 -34.82
CA ARG A 233 -23.39 -14.25 -35.17
C ARG A 233 -24.85 -14.30 -34.72
N GLU A 234 -25.16 -13.67 -33.59
CA GLU A 234 -26.52 -13.66 -33.02
C GLU A 234 -27.39 -12.53 -33.60
N MET A 235 -26.77 -11.46 -34.14
CA MET A 235 -27.52 -10.35 -34.74
C MET A 235 -27.76 -10.53 -36.23
N SER A 236 -29.03 -10.68 -36.62
CA SER A 236 -29.45 -10.93 -38.01
C SER A 236 -29.58 -9.65 -38.87
N LYS A 237 -29.39 -8.43 -38.33
CA LYS A 237 -29.52 -7.16 -39.08
C LYS A 237 -28.39 -6.17 -38.73
N PRO A 238 -27.54 -5.77 -39.68
CA PRO A 238 -26.38 -4.90 -39.42
C PRO A 238 -26.70 -3.38 -39.35
N ASP A 239 -27.88 -2.94 -39.77
CA ASP A 239 -28.13 -1.51 -40.04
C ASP A 239 -28.49 -0.66 -38.83
N GLN A 240 -28.64 -1.25 -37.65
CA GLN A 240 -28.81 -0.53 -36.39
C GLN A 240 -28.03 -1.26 -35.31
N GLN A 241 -26.86 -0.76 -34.91
CA GLN A 241 -26.57 -0.46 -33.50
C GLN A 241 -25.09 -0.05 -33.31
N SER A 242 -24.89 1.06 -32.59
CA SER A 242 -23.63 1.44 -31.97
C SER A 242 -23.42 0.79 -30.59
N LYS A 243 -24.29 -0.14 -30.17
CA LYS A 243 -24.36 -0.69 -28.81
C LYS A 243 -24.37 -2.21 -28.82
N LEU A 244 -23.58 -2.79 -27.92
CA LEU A 244 -23.46 -4.22 -27.71
C LEU A 244 -24.78 -4.82 -27.17
N ASP A 245 -25.14 -6.01 -27.65
CA ASP A 245 -26.37 -6.72 -27.26
C ASP A 245 -26.16 -7.50 -25.94
N ASP A 246 -27.10 -7.32 -25.02
CA ASP A 246 -27.12 -7.99 -23.72
C ASP A 246 -27.27 -9.51 -23.86
N HIS A 247 -27.93 -9.99 -24.92
CA HIS A 247 -28.04 -11.44 -25.19
C HIS A 247 -26.69 -12.08 -25.52
N ALA A 248 -25.87 -11.39 -26.32
CA ALA A 248 -24.52 -11.83 -26.67
C ALA A 248 -23.59 -11.88 -25.43
N LEU A 249 -23.72 -10.89 -24.53
CA LEU A 249 -23.02 -10.89 -23.24
C LEU A 249 -23.38 -12.13 -22.42
N ASP A 250 -24.67 -12.44 -22.29
CA ASP A 250 -25.14 -13.58 -21.51
C ASP A 250 -24.60 -14.93 -22.03
N ILE A 251 -24.53 -15.10 -23.35
CA ILE A 251 -23.99 -16.30 -23.99
C ILE A 251 -22.49 -16.45 -23.66
N VAL A 252 -21.73 -15.36 -23.79
CA VAL A 252 -20.28 -15.37 -23.51
C VAL A 252 -20.04 -15.64 -22.03
N MET A 253 -20.77 -14.97 -21.14
CA MET A 253 -20.64 -15.15 -19.69
C MET A 253 -20.99 -16.58 -19.26
N LYS A 254 -22.05 -17.18 -19.81
CA LYS A 254 -22.40 -18.59 -19.55
C LYS A 254 -21.31 -19.55 -20.00
N LYS A 255 -20.68 -19.30 -21.16
CA LYS A 255 -19.57 -20.13 -21.65
C LYS A 255 -18.32 -19.97 -20.78
N LEU A 256 -17.94 -18.74 -20.45
CA LEU A 256 -16.73 -18.42 -19.70
C LEU A 256 -16.76 -19.04 -18.30
N PHE A 257 -17.88 -18.89 -17.59
CA PHE A 257 -18.01 -19.32 -16.20
C PHE A 257 -18.54 -20.74 -16.02
N LYS A 258 -18.75 -21.49 -17.11
CA LYS A 258 -19.27 -22.87 -17.06
C LYS A 258 -18.41 -23.77 -16.18
N ASN A 259 -17.09 -23.69 -16.32
CA ASN A 259 -16.15 -24.51 -15.55
C ASN A 259 -16.11 -24.09 -14.08
N TYR A 260 -16.10 -22.78 -13.81
CA TYR A 260 -16.17 -22.25 -12.45
C TYR A 260 -17.45 -22.70 -11.72
N LYS A 261 -18.63 -22.57 -12.36
CA LYS A 261 -19.91 -23.00 -11.77
C LYS A 261 -19.93 -24.51 -11.47
N ARG A 262 -19.33 -25.34 -12.34
CA ARG A 262 -19.15 -26.78 -12.11
C ARG A 262 -18.23 -27.06 -10.91
N TRP A 263 -17.13 -26.34 -10.79
CA TRP A 263 -16.20 -26.45 -9.67
C TRP A 263 -16.81 -26.02 -8.34
N CYS A 264 -17.56 -24.92 -8.30
CA CYS A 264 -18.30 -24.49 -7.11
C CYS A 264 -19.27 -25.57 -6.63
N LYS A 265 -20.01 -26.18 -7.58
CA LYS A 265 -20.93 -27.29 -7.28
C LYS A 265 -20.20 -28.52 -6.74
N TYR A 266 -19.06 -28.88 -7.33
CA TYR A 266 -18.24 -30.00 -6.87
C TYR A 266 -17.69 -29.77 -5.44
N LEU A 267 -17.26 -28.54 -5.14
CA LEU A 267 -16.73 -28.16 -3.83
C LEU A 267 -17.81 -27.82 -2.78
N GLY A 268 -19.11 -27.93 -3.12
CA GLY A 268 -20.21 -27.59 -2.21
C GLY A 268 -20.27 -26.10 -1.81
N ARG A 269 -19.66 -25.20 -2.60
CA ARG A 269 -19.62 -23.75 -2.31
C ARG A 269 -20.64 -23.00 -3.16
N LYS A 270 -21.28 -21.98 -2.57
CA LYS A 270 -22.11 -21.03 -3.33
C LYS A 270 -21.24 -20.27 -4.33
N SER A 271 -21.70 -20.16 -5.58
CA SER A 271 -21.07 -19.32 -6.60
C SER A 271 -21.12 -17.86 -6.16
N SER A 272 -20.01 -17.13 -6.34
CA SER A 272 -19.95 -15.68 -6.13
C SER A 272 -20.36 -14.88 -7.37
N LEU A 273 -20.59 -15.56 -8.50
CA LEU A 273 -21.24 -14.97 -9.67
C LEU A 273 -22.73 -14.83 -9.38
N TRP A 274 -23.27 -13.69 -9.78
CA TRP A 274 -24.69 -13.32 -9.71
C TRP A 274 -25.62 -14.36 -10.35
#